data_AF-A0A9D4IYD2-F1
#
_entry.id   AF-A0A9D4IYD2-F1
#
_cell.length_a   1.000
_cell.length_b   1.000
_cell.length_c   1.000
_cell.angle_alpha   90.00
_cell.angle_beta   90.00
_cell.angle_gamma   90.00
#
_symmetry.space_group_name_H-M   'P 1'
#
loop_
_entity.id
_entity.type
_entity.pdbx_description
1 polymer ?
#
loop_
_entity_poly.entity_id
_entity_poly.type
_entity_poly.pdbx_seq_one_letter_code
_entity_poly.pdbx_strand_id
1 'polypeptide(L)'
;MNITSIIIALSFISACRGLNMTRLRPYDLTAELMFIFEDIDQNGIMTVFEFETVFDRYDSNVDGRLTRSEYTTYICKSDPVQYELSHYLFDEYDVDGDHFLDYHDYDNFYNKMDTSADGLVVKTEFVNYWVLLFQKYENSDIHPMSTRCR
;
A
#
# COMPACT_ATOMS: atom_id res chain seq x y z
N MET A 1 10.66 -10.21 -21.53
CA MET A 1 11.50 -9.36 -20.66
C MET A 1 10.89 -7.96 -20.67
N ASN A 2 9.85 -7.74 -19.87
CA ASN A 2 9.24 -6.42 -19.64
C ASN A 2 9.05 -6.29 -18.13
N ILE A 3 9.58 -5.21 -17.60
CA ILE A 3 9.92 -5.02 -16.19
C ILE A 3 8.71 -4.39 -15.49
N THR A 4 8.03 -5.23 -14.69
CA THR A 4 7.46 -4.96 -13.35
C THR A 4 6.74 -3.63 -13.10
N SER A 5 5.40 -3.67 -13.13
CA SER A 5 4.54 -2.74 -12.40
C SER A 5 4.28 -3.34 -11.01
N ILE A 6 4.61 -2.59 -9.98
CA ILE A 6 4.72 -2.91 -8.56
C ILE A 6 3.97 -1.80 -7.80
N ILE A 7 2.66 -1.89 -7.60
CA ILE A 7 1.87 -0.65 -7.44
C ILE A 7 0.59 -0.90 -6.63
N ILE A 8 0.60 -1.26 -5.34
CA ILE A 8 -0.52 -0.95 -4.40
C ILE A 8 0.03 -0.80 -2.99
N ALA A 9 0.92 -1.71 -2.61
CA ALA A 9 1.70 -1.58 -1.39
C ALA A 9 3.12 -1.01 -1.63
N LEU A 10 3.55 -0.91 -2.89
CA LEU A 10 4.94 -0.59 -3.26
C LEU A 10 5.11 0.71 -4.06
N SER A 11 4.05 1.39 -4.51
CA SER A 11 4.20 2.75 -5.07
C SER A 11 4.62 3.78 -4.02
N PHE A 12 4.27 3.52 -2.75
CA PHE A 12 4.77 4.24 -1.59
C PHE A 12 6.30 4.31 -1.56
N ILE A 13 6.94 3.21 -1.98
CA ILE A 13 8.39 3.03 -1.96
C ILE A 13 9.08 3.83 -3.04
N SER A 14 8.53 3.88 -4.25
CA SER A 14 9.13 4.64 -5.34
C SER A 14 8.94 6.15 -5.17
N ALA A 15 7.76 6.59 -4.70
CA ALA A 15 7.48 7.99 -4.42
C ALA A 15 8.38 8.55 -3.31
N CYS A 16 8.59 7.79 -2.21
CA CYS A 16 9.45 8.23 -1.11
C CYS A 16 10.94 8.22 -1.46
N ARG A 17 11.40 7.28 -2.30
CA ARG A 17 12.81 7.19 -2.74
C ARG A 17 13.25 8.35 -3.61
N GLY A 18 12.42 8.78 -4.56
CA GLY A 18 12.72 9.94 -5.42
C GLY A 18 12.76 11.26 -4.65
N LEU A 19 12.11 11.31 -3.48
CA LEU A 19 11.90 12.53 -2.69
C LEU A 19 12.67 12.55 -1.37
N ASN A 20 13.50 11.53 -1.08
CA ASN A 20 14.21 11.37 0.19
C ASN A 20 13.25 11.51 1.40
N MET A 21 12.03 11.02 1.25
CA MET A 21 10.99 11.09 2.28
C MET A 21 11.33 10.07 3.37
N THR A 22 12.07 10.52 4.37
CA THR A 22 12.25 9.82 5.66
C THR A 22 11.02 9.97 6.57
N ARG A 23 10.00 10.72 6.12
CA ARG A 23 8.75 10.99 6.81
C ARG A 23 7.60 11.01 5.80
N LEU A 24 6.41 10.65 6.29
CA LEU A 24 5.16 10.62 5.53
C LEU A 24 4.58 12.02 5.28
N ARG A 25 5.15 13.05 5.92
CA ARG A 25 4.66 14.42 5.81
C ARG A 25 5.33 15.17 4.65
N PRO A 26 4.59 16.05 3.94
CA PRO A 26 3.17 16.35 4.13
C PRO A 26 2.28 15.25 3.52
N TYR A 27 1.31 14.77 4.31
CA TYR A 27 0.57 13.52 4.03
C TYR A 27 -0.25 13.56 2.74
N ASP A 28 -0.84 14.72 2.47
CA ASP A 28 -1.60 15.03 1.26
C ASP A 28 -0.71 14.87 0.03
N LEU A 29 0.48 15.48 0.03
CA LEU A 29 1.42 15.33 -1.08
C LEU A 29 1.85 13.87 -1.27
N THR A 30 2.15 13.16 -0.18
CA THR A 30 2.54 11.75 -0.25
C THR A 30 1.41 10.90 -0.84
N ALA A 31 0.18 11.07 -0.36
CA ALA A 31 -1.00 10.35 -0.86
C ALA A 31 -1.34 10.72 -2.31
N GLU A 32 -1.20 11.98 -2.70
CA GLU A 32 -1.41 12.41 -4.09
C GLU A 32 -0.40 11.78 -5.05
N LEU A 33 0.87 11.72 -4.66
CA LEU A 33 1.91 11.08 -5.46
C LEU A 33 1.65 9.59 -5.61
N MET A 34 1.24 8.92 -4.54
CA MET A 34 0.83 7.52 -4.63
C MET A 34 -0.29 7.35 -5.64
N PHE A 35 -1.37 8.14 -5.55
CA PHE A 35 -2.47 8.05 -6.50
C PHE A 35 -1.99 8.16 -7.96
N ILE A 36 -1.10 9.11 -8.25
CA ILE A 36 -0.56 9.31 -9.61
C ILE A 36 0.25 8.10 -10.09
N PHE A 37 0.97 7.43 -9.20
CA PHE A 37 1.70 6.20 -9.58
C PHE A 37 0.78 5.00 -9.73
N GLU A 38 -0.33 5.00 -9.02
CA GLU A 38 -1.30 3.92 -8.94
C GLU A 38 -2.30 3.92 -10.10
N ASP A 39 -2.68 5.11 -10.56
CA ASP A 39 -3.63 5.33 -11.64
C ASP A 39 -2.95 4.99 -12.99
N ILE A 40 -2.97 3.70 -13.34
CA ILE A 40 -2.19 3.13 -14.45
C ILE A 40 -2.62 3.75 -15.79
N ASP A 41 -3.92 3.92 -16.00
CA ASP A 41 -4.46 4.50 -17.23
C ASP A 41 -4.58 6.04 -17.18
N GLN A 42 -4.31 6.64 -16.01
CA GLN A 42 -4.28 8.08 -15.74
C GLN A 42 -5.64 8.75 -15.97
N ASN A 43 -6.72 8.03 -15.71
CA ASN A 43 -8.08 8.53 -15.90
C ASN A 43 -8.62 9.29 -14.67
N GLY A 44 -7.89 9.29 -13.55
CA GLY A 44 -8.28 9.93 -12.29
C GLY A 44 -9.17 9.08 -11.38
N ILE A 45 -9.32 7.79 -11.67
CA ILE A 45 -10.17 6.82 -10.97
C ILE A 45 -9.38 5.53 -10.76
N MET A 46 -9.35 5.04 -9.52
CA MET A 46 -8.79 3.73 -9.21
C MET A 46 -9.88 2.66 -9.27
N THR A 47 -9.79 1.76 -10.23
CA THR A 47 -10.74 0.65 -10.36
C THR A 47 -10.30 -0.58 -9.56
N VAL A 48 -11.25 -1.45 -9.20
CA VAL A 48 -10.95 -2.76 -8.60
C VAL A 48 -10.03 -3.59 -9.50
N PHE A 49 -10.17 -3.49 -10.83
CA PHE A 49 -9.31 -4.23 -11.77
C PHE A 49 -7.85 -3.75 -11.74
N GLU A 50 -7.62 -2.44 -11.63
CA GLU A 50 -6.28 -1.89 -11.40
C GLU A 50 -5.75 -2.35 -10.05
N PHE A 51 -6.64 -2.53 -9.07
CA PHE A 51 -6.33 -3.10 -7.76
C PHE A 51 -5.87 -4.58 -7.85
N GLU A 52 -6.66 -5.43 -8.49
CA GLU A 52 -6.42 -6.87 -8.65
C GLU A 52 -5.17 -7.16 -9.49
N THR A 53 -4.97 -6.41 -10.58
CA THR A 53 -3.82 -6.59 -11.48
C THR A 53 -2.49 -6.43 -10.75
N VAL A 54 -2.50 -5.73 -9.62
CA VAL A 54 -1.32 -5.56 -8.80
C VAL A 54 -1.13 -6.75 -7.87
N PHE A 55 -2.19 -7.27 -7.26
CA PHE A 55 -2.15 -8.42 -6.34
C PHE A 55 -1.47 -9.65 -6.93
N ASP A 56 -1.86 -10.03 -8.15
CA ASP A 56 -1.35 -11.21 -8.87
C ASP A 56 0.18 -11.22 -9.06
N ARG A 57 0.85 -10.10 -8.81
CA ARG A 57 2.30 -9.94 -9.00
C ARG A 57 3.13 -10.21 -7.73
N TYR A 58 2.50 -10.24 -6.55
CA TYR A 58 3.19 -10.41 -5.26
C TYR A 58 3.16 -11.84 -4.76
N ASP A 59 2.07 -12.53 -5.07
CA ASP A 59 1.84 -13.94 -4.82
C ASP A 59 2.86 -14.79 -5.61
N SER A 60 4.06 -14.91 -5.04
CA SER A 60 5.25 -15.44 -5.72
C SER A 60 5.18 -16.95 -5.90
N ASN A 61 4.41 -17.62 -5.06
CA ASN A 61 4.09 -19.04 -5.13
C ASN A 61 2.72 -19.31 -5.81
N VAL A 62 1.96 -18.27 -6.15
CA VAL A 62 0.69 -18.30 -6.89
C VAL A 62 -0.36 -19.13 -6.14
N ASP A 63 -0.43 -18.99 -4.81
CA ASP A 63 -1.36 -19.71 -3.95
C ASP A 63 -2.63 -18.91 -3.59
N GLY A 64 -2.72 -17.68 -4.09
CA GLY A 64 -3.80 -16.73 -3.87
C GLY A 64 -3.70 -15.98 -2.55
N ARG A 65 -2.56 -16.03 -1.84
CA ARG A 65 -2.37 -15.44 -0.52
C ARG A 65 -0.97 -14.85 -0.35
N LEU A 66 -0.88 -13.68 0.28
CA LEU A 66 0.41 -13.09 0.62
C LEU A 66 0.70 -13.24 2.11
N THR A 67 1.74 -13.98 2.46
CA THR A 67 2.20 -14.04 3.85
C THR A 67 2.94 -12.77 4.24
N ARG A 68 2.97 -12.45 5.54
CA ARG A 68 3.81 -11.36 6.07
C ARG A 68 5.28 -11.52 5.72
N SER A 69 5.78 -12.75 5.68
CA SER A 69 7.16 -13.02 5.31
C SER A 69 7.45 -12.64 3.86
N GLU A 70 6.57 -12.98 2.93
CA GLU A 70 6.71 -12.62 1.52
C GLU A 70 6.64 -11.11 1.32
N TYR A 71 5.65 -10.48 1.97
CA TYR A 71 5.47 -9.04 1.97
C TYR A 71 6.72 -8.31 2.50
N THR A 72 7.20 -8.65 3.69
CA THR A 72 8.36 -7.98 4.32
C THR A 72 9.69 -8.31 3.65
N THR A 73 9.88 -9.54 3.14
CA THR A 73 11.08 -9.91 2.39
C THR A 73 11.23 -9.06 1.14
N TYR A 74 10.10 -8.77 0.47
CA TYR A 74 10.10 -7.86 -0.66
C TYR A 74 10.54 -6.46 -0.23
N ILE A 75 9.90 -5.88 0.80
CA ILE A 75 10.23 -4.55 1.34
C ILE A 75 11.70 -4.44 1.73
N CYS A 76 12.28 -5.48 2.33
CA CYS A 76 13.69 -5.47 2.70
C CYS A 76 14.65 -5.51 1.52
N LYS A 77 14.26 -6.11 0.39
CA LYS A 77 15.03 -6.02 -0.85
C LYS A 77 14.81 -4.69 -1.55
N SER A 78 13.59 -4.17 -1.46
CA SER A 78 13.14 -3.08 -2.29
C SER A 78 13.21 -1.72 -1.64
N ASP A 79 13.06 -1.53 -0.33
CA ASP A 79 13.21 -0.28 0.44
C ASP A 79 13.17 -0.50 1.97
N PRO A 80 14.32 -0.86 2.58
CA PRO A 80 14.42 -1.20 4.00
C PRO A 80 13.94 -0.13 4.99
N VAL A 81 13.86 1.13 4.56
CA VAL A 81 13.41 2.25 5.41
C VAL A 81 11.94 2.11 5.78
N GLN A 82 11.15 1.43 4.95
CA GLN A 82 9.71 1.26 5.15
C GLN A 82 9.35 0.00 5.94
N TYR A 83 10.32 -0.70 6.52
CA TYR A 83 10.08 -1.95 7.25
C TYR A 83 8.99 -1.83 8.33
N GLU A 84 9.06 -0.81 9.20
CA GLU A 84 8.05 -0.63 10.25
C GLU A 84 6.67 -0.26 9.69
N LEU A 85 6.65 0.59 8.66
CA LEU A 85 5.42 0.98 7.98
C LEU A 85 4.77 -0.24 7.30
N SER A 86 5.56 -1.13 6.70
CA SER A 86 5.01 -2.32 6.04
C SER A 86 4.37 -3.27 7.04
N HIS A 87 4.94 -3.46 8.23
CA HIS A 87 4.28 -4.24 9.27
C HIS A 87 2.93 -3.64 9.69
N TYR A 88 2.89 -2.32 9.88
CA TYR A 88 1.66 -1.60 10.17
C TYR A 88 0.62 -1.74 9.05
N LEU A 89 1.03 -1.56 7.79
CA LEU A 89 0.14 -1.68 6.63
C LEU A 89 -0.39 -3.11 6.47
N PHE A 90 0.44 -4.13 6.70
CA PHE A 90 -0.01 -5.51 6.70
C PHE A 90 -1.16 -5.70 7.70
N ASP A 91 -0.99 -5.20 8.93
CA ASP A 91 -2.02 -5.31 9.97
C ASP A 91 -3.30 -4.54 9.62
N GLU A 92 -3.20 -3.42 8.91
CA GLU A 92 -4.36 -2.64 8.48
C GLU A 92 -5.11 -3.28 7.29
N TYR A 93 -4.40 -4.07 6.49
CA TYR A 93 -4.96 -4.80 5.35
C TYR A 93 -5.58 -6.15 5.76
N ASP A 94 -4.96 -6.90 6.67
CA ASP A 94 -5.42 -8.21 7.20
C ASP A 94 -6.71 -8.01 8.04
N VAL A 95 -7.86 -7.93 7.38
CA VAL A 95 -9.11 -7.50 8.02
C VAL A 95 -9.79 -8.62 8.79
N ASP A 96 -9.57 -9.87 8.39
CA ASP A 96 -10.12 -11.04 9.05
C ASP A 96 -9.16 -11.65 10.09
N GLY A 97 -7.89 -11.20 10.09
CA GLY A 97 -6.89 -11.58 11.07
C GLY A 97 -6.35 -12.99 10.85
N ASP A 98 -6.47 -13.53 9.63
CA ASP A 98 -5.97 -14.88 9.30
C ASP A 98 -4.46 -14.93 9.04
N HIS A 99 -3.79 -13.76 9.06
CA HIS A 99 -2.36 -13.56 8.82
C HIS A 99 -1.91 -13.78 7.38
N PHE A 100 -2.85 -13.75 6.45
CA PHE A 100 -2.62 -13.65 5.02
C PHE A 100 -3.26 -12.37 4.52
N LEU A 101 -2.79 -11.88 3.38
CA LEU A 101 -3.54 -10.91 2.59
C LEU A 101 -4.05 -11.64 1.36
N ASP A 102 -5.36 -11.76 1.22
CA ASP A 102 -6.00 -12.34 0.06
C ASP A 102 -7.07 -11.42 -0.53
N TYR A 103 -7.74 -11.86 -1.61
CA TYR A 103 -8.74 -11.02 -2.30
C TYR A 103 -9.82 -10.47 -1.34
N HIS A 104 -10.17 -11.19 -0.28
CA HIS A 104 -11.12 -10.70 0.71
C HIS A 104 -10.61 -9.43 1.40
N ASP A 105 -9.35 -9.41 1.83
CA ASP A 105 -8.72 -8.27 2.48
C ASP A 105 -8.68 -7.05 1.57
N TYR A 106 -8.35 -7.26 0.29
CA TYR A 106 -8.28 -6.19 -0.70
C TYR A 106 -9.66 -5.62 -1.04
N ASP A 107 -10.68 -6.46 -1.21
CA ASP A 107 -12.05 -5.99 -1.41
C ASP A 107 -12.50 -5.12 -0.25
N ASN A 108 -12.22 -5.54 0.98
CA ASN A 108 -12.51 -4.74 2.17
C ASN A 108 -11.70 -3.44 2.20
N PHE A 109 -10.44 -3.46 1.80
CA PHE A 109 -9.61 -2.26 1.71
C PHE A 109 -10.14 -1.27 0.66
N TYR A 110 -10.52 -1.76 -0.52
CA TYR A 110 -11.14 -0.97 -1.57
C TYR A 110 -12.42 -0.30 -1.07
N ASN A 111 -13.30 -1.07 -0.42
CA ASN A 111 -14.55 -0.58 0.16
C ASN A 111 -14.34 0.45 1.29
N LYS A 112 -13.22 0.38 2.02
CA LYS A 112 -12.86 1.42 3.01
C LYS A 112 -12.49 2.75 2.34
N MET A 113 -11.95 2.71 1.12
CA MET A 113 -11.61 3.90 0.34
C MET A 113 -12.79 4.44 -0.44
N ASP A 114 -13.66 3.59 -1.02
CA ASP A 114 -14.88 3.99 -1.73
C ASP A 114 -15.94 4.50 -0.74
N THR A 115 -15.73 5.71 -0.24
CA THR A 115 -16.60 6.36 0.75
C THR A 115 -17.95 6.74 0.17
N SER A 116 -18.03 6.93 -1.14
CA SER A 116 -19.26 7.26 -1.85
C SER A 116 -20.14 6.04 -2.13
N ALA A 117 -19.55 4.83 -2.08
CA ALA A 117 -20.17 3.54 -2.39
C ALA A 117 -20.71 3.48 -3.83
N ASP A 118 -20.01 4.10 -4.79
CA ASP A 118 -20.35 4.09 -6.21
C ASP A 118 -19.57 3.04 -7.02
N GLY A 119 -18.70 2.28 -6.35
CA GLY A 119 -17.84 1.25 -6.94
C GLY A 119 -16.58 1.82 -7.58
N LEU A 120 -16.26 3.10 -7.36
CA LEU A 120 -15.08 3.78 -7.86
C LEU A 120 -14.34 4.43 -6.69
N VAL A 121 -13.01 4.48 -6.77
CA VAL A 121 -12.20 5.26 -5.82
C VAL A 121 -11.58 6.42 -6.57
N VAL A 122 -12.16 7.61 -6.41
CA VAL A 122 -11.60 8.82 -7.03
C VAL A 122 -10.41 9.35 -6.23
N LYS A 123 -9.56 10.18 -6.84
CA LYS A 123 -8.38 10.78 -6.18
C LYS A 123 -8.66 11.31 -4.78
N THR A 124 -9.76 12.05 -4.58
CA THR A 124 -10.08 12.66 -3.28
C THR A 124 -10.33 11.61 -2.20
N GLU A 125 -11.02 10.53 -2.54
CA GLU A 125 -11.32 9.43 -1.61
C GLU A 125 -10.04 8.70 -1.21
N PHE A 126 -9.23 8.35 -2.21
CA PHE A 126 -7.91 7.77 -2.00
C PHE A 126 -7.05 8.67 -1.08
N VAL A 127 -6.89 9.95 -1.44
CA VAL A 127 -6.04 10.89 -0.69
C VAL A 127 -6.53 11.06 0.74
N ASN A 128 -7.84 11.23 0.95
CA ASN A 128 -8.40 11.38 2.28
C ASN A 128 -8.16 10.15 3.15
N TYR A 129 -8.39 8.95 2.60
CA TYR A 129 -8.16 7.71 3.31
C TYR A 129 -6.69 7.58 3.76
N TRP A 130 -5.76 7.79 2.83
CA TRP A 130 -4.33 7.64 3.10
C TRP A 130 -3.78 8.71 4.04
N VAL A 131 -4.25 9.95 3.95
CA VAL A 131 -3.91 11.01 4.91
C VAL A 131 -4.29 10.60 6.34
N LEU A 132 -5.50 10.07 6.52
CA LEU A 132 -5.97 9.59 7.83
C LEU A 132 -5.13 8.41 8.32
N LEU A 133 -4.77 7.49 7.43
CA LEU A 133 -3.95 6.33 7.76
C LEU A 133 -2.53 6.75 8.22
N PHE A 134 -1.88 7.68 7.53
CA PHE A 134 -0.53 8.15 7.94
C PHE A 134 -0.56 8.91 9.25
N GLN A 135 -1.61 9.71 9.47
CA GLN A 135 -1.82 10.36 10.76
C GLN A 135 -2.00 9.33 11.87
N LYS A 136 -2.78 8.27 11.63
CA LYS A 136 -2.98 7.17 12.58
C LYS A 136 -1.66 6.46 12.89
N TYR A 137 -0.88 6.11 11.86
CA TYR A 137 0.43 5.48 12.01
C TYR A 137 1.41 6.34 12.82
N GLU A 138 1.62 7.60 12.44
CA GLU A 138 2.59 8.46 13.14
C GLU A 138 2.18 8.82 14.57
N ASN A 139 0.89 8.78 14.89
CA ASN A 139 0.39 9.01 16.26
C ASN A 139 0.33 7.73 17.11
N SER A 140 0.60 6.57 16.53
CA SER A 140 0.64 5.31 17.27
C SER A 140 1.93 5.18 18.08
N ASP A 141 1.87 4.62 19.30
CA ASP A 141 3.04 4.43 20.18
C ASP A 141 4.06 3.38 19.66
N ILE A 142 3.90 2.92 18.42
CA ILE A 142 4.70 1.85 17.80
C ILE A 142 5.93 2.47 17.12
N HIS A 143 6.90 3.03 17.86
CA HIS A 143 8.20 3.40 17.27
C HIS A 143 9.38 3.02 18.18
N PRO A 144 10.28 2.17 17.67
CA PRO A 144 11.60 2.67 17.37
C PRO A 144 11.97 2.42 15.91
N MET A 145 12.49 3.47 15.24
CA MET A 145 13.14 3.42 13.92
C MET A 145 14.41 2.55 13.93
N SER A 146 14.26 1.25 14.15
CA SER A 146 15.34 0.27 14.20
C SER A 146 15.22 -0.61 12.95
N THR A 147 15.90 -0.21 11.87
CA THR A 147 16.03 -0.98 10.64
C THR A 147 16.46 -2.41 10.98
N ARG A 148 15.57 -3.39 10.78
CA ARG A 148 15.89 -4.82 10.95
C ARG A 148 15.46 -5.66 9.76
N CYS A 149 15.53 -5.10 8.57
CA CYS A 149 15.87 -5.91 7.40
C CYS A 149 17.24 -6.54 7.67
N ARG A 150 17.24 -7.81 8.10
CA ARG A 150 18.44 -8.60 8.37
C ARG A 150 18.88 -9.37 7.15
#